data_AF-A0A0B5ATK7-F1
#
_entry.id   AF-A0A0B5ATK7-F1
#
_cell.length_a   1.000
_cell.length_b   1.000
_cell.length_c   1.000
_cell.angle_alpha   90.00
_cell.angle_beta   90.00
_cell.angle_gamma   90.00
#
_symmetry.space_group_name_H-M   'P 1'
#
loop_
_entity.id
_entity.type
_entity.pdbx_description
1 polymer ?
#
loop_
_entity_poly.entity_id
_entity_poly.type
_entity_poly.pdbx_seq_one_letter_code
_entity_poly.pdbx_strand_id
1 'polypeptide(L)'
;MNKQFLKKISLSLCVMLMAGTVVQNPVQELTTVEAAQVVKYQAKTDINLRATASWSAKSLTVIKKGKEMTYVGKSGSWYKVKYGSKTGYVSPSHVTKSPTIVAPKPPASSQVVYTTTASLNLRTGASTKHKTILTIPKGKAVQMLSYGTSWSKVSYANKTGYVSSKYLKKTTVSLPKEEKFATKKFTTTTTTTLYSSTTSSKKKLVTIPKGKVVSSSSKLSGFYKVTYGGKTGWVLGSHLKEVKSAPVVQKGFISKADSLKLLTTPTFANDSRKIFEPKKEYGEQYVNSYLVGASNSAKENYLFVIGQYDSKKLSAMTFVMSRYNQYPSAQKNGMQALELGLSGFFGKGTPETSQLVKVVKDNMTFSKEKLINITIGGKKGYVVVNRSTIEVIFDYDGYLPIINM
;
A
#
# COMPACT_ATOMS: atom_id res chain seq x y z
N MET A 1 -44.26 -19.01 17.98
CA MET A 1 -44.41 -20.13 17.03
C MET A 1 -45.78 -20.01 16.39
N ASN A 2 -45.91 -19.48 15.17
CA ASN A 2 -46.97 -19.87 14.25
C ASN A 2 -46.73 -19.29 12.84
N LYS A 3 -46.67 -20.21 11.87
CA LYS A 3 -46.62 -19.99 10.44
C LYS A 3 -48.07 -19.87 9.97
N GLN A 4 -48.36 -18.98 9.01
CA GLN A 4 -49.16 -19.41 7.85
C GLN A 4 -49.01 -18.46 6.65
N PHE A 5 -48.67 -19.10 5.55
CA PHE A 5 -48.67 -18.63 4.17
C PHE A 5 -50.10 -18.48 3.66
N LEU A 6 -50.38 -17.45 2.85
CA LEU A 6 -51.38 -17.53 1.78
C LEU A 6 -51.10 -16.51 0.67
N LYS A 7 -50.85 -17.04 -0.53
CA LYS A 7 -50.83 -16.34 -1.82
C LYS A 7 -52.25 -15.97 -2.23
N LYS A 8 -52.48 -14.76 -2.74
CA LYS A 8 -53.47 -14.52 -3.82
C LYS A 8 -52.96 -13.47 -4.80
N ILE A 9 -53.20 -13.79 -6.07
CA ILE A 9 -52.92 -13.07 -7.31
C ILE A 9 -54.03 -12.04 -7.54
N SER A 10 -53.69 -10.84 -8.03
CA SER A 10 -54.62 -10.04 -8.85
C SER A 10 -53.85 -9.19 -9.86
N LEU A 11 -54.47 -9.02 -11.02
CA LEU A 11 -53.91 -8.70 -12.33
C LEU A 11 -54.25 -7.24 -12.73
N SER A 12 -53.28 -6.57 -13.36
CA SER A 12 -53.37 -5.43 -14.30
C SER A 12 -54.05 -4.11 -13.93
N LEU A 13 -53.28 -3.01 -14.00
CA LEU A 13 -53.59 -1.92 -14.93
C LEU A 13 -52.34 -1.11 -15.34
N CYS A 14 -52.32 -0.77 -16.62
CA CYS A 14 -51.27 -0.13 -17.42
C CYS A 14 -50.98 1.33 -17.02
N VAL A 15 -49.71 1.71 -16.90
CA VAL A 15 -49.25 3.08 -17.16
C VAL A 15 -47.99 2.99 -18.02
N MET A 16 -48.13 3.46 -19.26
CA MET A 16 -47.00 3.72 -20.15
C MET A 16 -46.14 4.83 -19.54
N LEU A 17 -44.85 4.56 -19.38
CA LEU A 17 -43.85 5.62 -19.33
C LEU A 17 -42.59 5.12 -20.06
N MET A 18 -42.35 5.77 -21.19
CA MET A 18 -41.16 5.60 -22.01
C MET A 18 -39.93 5.95 -21.17
N ALA A 19 -39.09 4.97 -20.89
CA ALA A 19 -37.72 5.18 -20.47
C ALA A 19 -36.82 4.37 -21.40
N GLY A 20 -36.05 5.07 -22.22
CA GLY A 20 -35.07 4.47 -23.11
C GLY A 20 -34.17 3.53 -22.32
N THR A 21 -34.20 2.25 -22.68
CA THR A 21 -33.29 1.25 -22.14
C THR A 21 -31.88 1.61 -22.59
N VAL A 22 -31.10 2.24 -21.72
CA VAL A 22 -29.65 2.17 -21.82
C VAL A 22 -29.28 0.71 -21.59
N VAL A 23 -28.97 0.00 -22.68
CA VAL A 23 -28.39 -1.35 -22.64
C VAL A 23 -26.97 -1.21 -22.08
N GLN A 24 -26.85 -1.08 -20.75
CA GLN A 24 -25.59 -1.29 -20.07
C GLN A 24 -25.30 -2.78 -20.09
N ASN A 25 -24.48 -3.21 -21.05
CA ASN A 25 -23.87 -4.53 -21.03
C ASN A 25 -23.06 -4.66 -19.72
N PRO A 26 -23.39 -5.60 -18.80
CA PRO A 26 -22.53 -5.87 -17.68
C PRO A 26 -21.23 -6.46 -18.22
N VAL A 27 -20.10 -5.82 -17.91
CA VAL A 27 -18.77 -6.39 -18.16
C VAL A 27 -18.65 -7.58 -17.21
N GLN A 28 -18.80 -8.78 -17.79
CA GLN A 28 -18.64 -10.04 -17.06
C GLN A 28 -17.18 -10.14 -16.58
N GLU A 29 -16.98 -10.30 -15.27
CA GLU A 29 -15.64 -10.49 -14.70
C GLU A 29 -15.04 -11.79 -15.26
N LEU A 30 -14.01 -11.63 -16.10
CA LEU A 30 -13.21 -12.74 -16.60
C LEU A 30 -12.26 -13.17 -15.49
N THR A 31 -12.58 -14.27 -14.80
CA THR A 31 -11.64 -14.94 -13.91
C THR A 31 -10.40 -15.36 -14.71
N THR A 32 -9.25 -14.77 -14.39
CA THR A 32 -7.93 -15.22 -14.84
C THR A 32 -7.70 -16.63 -14.30
N VAL A 33 -7.97 -17.64 -15.12
CA VAL A 33 -7.29 -18.93 -14.95
C VAL A 33 -5.90 -18.77 -15.52
N GLU A 34 -4.91 -19.09 -14.70
CA GLU A 34 -3.52 -19.19 -15.13
C GLU A 34 -3.47 -20.14 -16.33
N ALA A 35 -3.02 -19.63 -17.48
CA ALA A 35 -2.92 -20.43 -18.68
C ALA A 35 -1.89 -21.55 -18.41
N ALA A 36 -2.38 -22.77 -18.24
CA ALA A 36 -1.52 -23.94 -18.09
C ALA A 36 -0.53 -23.97 -19.26
N GLN A 37 0.76 -23.89 -18.97
CA GLN A 37 1.79 -23.90 -20.00
C GLN A 37 1.78 -25.26 -20.69
N VAL A 38 1.30 -25.28 -21.94
CA VAL A 38 1.31 -26.49 -22.76
C VAL A 38 2.73 -26.71 -23.25
N VAL A 39 3.45 -27.62 -22.61
CA VAL A 39 4.80 -28.00 -23.02
C VAL A 39 4.71 -28.91 -24.24
N LYS A 40 5.36 -28.52 -25.35
CA LYS A 40 5.46 -29.32 -26.57
C LYS A 40 6.86 -29.86 -26.75
N TYR A 41 6.94 -31.05 -27.33
CA TYR A 41 8.17 -31.70 -27.74
C TYR A 41 8.11 -32.04 -29.23
N GLN A 42 9.27 -32.05 -29.88
CA GLN A 42 9.45 -32.47 -31.26
C GLN A 42 10.28 -33.76 -31.29
N ALA A 43 9.92 -34.69 -32.18
CA ALA A 43 10.68 -35.93 -32.37
C ALA A 43 12.02 -35.64 -33.07
N LYS A 44 13.15 -36.04 -32.47
CA LYS A 44 14.50 -35.90 -33.07
C LYS A 44 14.73 -36.89 -34.21
N THR A 45 14.06 -38.03 -34.15
CA THR A 45 14.06 -39.13 -35.11
C THR A 45 12.64 -39.68 -35.27
N ASP A 46 12.42 -40.61 -36.19
CA ASP A 46 11.21 -41.42 -36.17
C ASP A 46 11.16 -42.21 -34.85
N ILE A 47 10.06 -42.10 -34.12
CA ILE A 47 9.92 -42.66 -32.78
C ILE A 47 8.56 -43.33 -32.59
N ASN A 48 8.54 -44.48 -31.94
CA ASN A 48 7.31 -45.17 -31.57
C ASN A 48 6.60 -44.49 -30.39
N LEU A 49 5.32 -44.20 -30.54
CA LEU A 49 4.42 -43.87 -29.43
C LEU A 49 3.93 -45.18 -28.81
N ARG A 50 4.37 -45.50 -27.59
CA ARG A 50 4.11 -46.80 -26.97
C ARG A 50 2.91 -46.80 -26.03
N ALA A 51 2.25 -47.94 -25.86
CA ALA A 51 1.09 -48.08 -24.98
C ALA A 51 1.44 -47.93 -23.48
N THR A 52 2.62 -48.40 -23.05
CA THR A 52 3.13 -48.29 -21.68
C THR A 52 4.59 -47.84 -21.66
N ALA A 53 5.11 -47.46 -20.48
CA ALA A 53 6.45 -46.93 -20.27
C ALA A 53 7.54 -48.03 -20.30
N SER A 54 7.63 -48.77 -21.41
CA SER A 54 8.57 -49.87 -21.61
C SER A 54 9.01 -49.99 -23.07
N TRP A 55 10.25 -50.43 -23.30
CA TRP A 55 10.77 -50.71 -24.64
C TRP A 55 10.10 -51.89 -25.34
N SER A 56 9.57 -52.84 -24.57
CA SER A 56 8.82 -54.01 -25.07
C SER A 56 7.33 -53.70 -25.31
N ALA A 57 6.84 -52.51 -24.95
CA ALA A 57 5.44 -52.17 -25.09
C ALA A 57 5.01 -51.99 -26.55
N LYS A 58 3.77 -52.42 -26.86
CA LYS A 58 3.15 -52.28 -28.19
C LYS A 58 3.23 -50.85 -28.71
N SER A 59 3.67 -50.70 -29.96
CA SER A 59 3.65 -49.41 -30.66
C SER A 59 2.22 -49.07 -31.11
N LEU A 60 1.72 -47.91 -30.69
CA LEU A 60 0.41 -47.38 -31.08
C LEU A 60 0.46 -46.65 -32.43
N THR A 61 1.60 -46.04 -32.75
CA THR A 61 1.90 -45.36 -34.01
C THR A 61 3.37 -44.93 -34.04
N VAL A 62 3.91 -44.66 -35.24
CA VAL A 62 5.19 -43.97 -35.41
C VAL A 62 4.94 -42.46 -35.51
N ILE A 63 5.70 -41.67 -34.74
CA ILE A 63 5.78 -40.21 -34.84
C ILE A 63 7.01 -39.90 -35.69
N LYS A 64 6.81 -39.29 -36.86
CA LYS A 64 7.89 -38.94 -37.78
C LYS A 64 8.80 -37.84 -37.22
N LYS A 65 10.09 -37.88 -37.58
CA LYS A 65 11.07 -36.82 -37.27
C LYS A 65 10.48 -35.45 -37.56
N GLY A 66 10.66 -34.52 -36.62
CA GLY A 66 10.19 -33.15 -36.75
C GLY A 66 8.69 -32.94 -36.41
N LYS A 67 7.91 -33.98 -36.16
CA LYS A 67 6.51 -33.83 -35.72
C LYS A 67 6.41 -33.52 -34.22
N GLU A 68 5.42 -32.70 -33.88
CA GLU A 68 5.19 -32.24 -32.50
C GLU A 68 4.24 -33.15 -31.72
N MET A 69 4.45 -33.23 -30.42
CA MET A 69 3.58 -33.88 -29.44
C MET A 69 3.43 -33.01 -28.20
N THR A 70 2.29 -33.13 -27.52
CA THR A 70 2.02 -32.40 -26.27
C THR A 70 2.46 -33.24 -25.10
N TYR A 71 3.28 -32.68 -24.21
CA TYR A 71 3.67 -33.34 -22.96
C TYR A 71 2.49 -33.38 -21.99
N VAL A 72 2.24 -34.56 -21.41
CA VAL A 72 1.17 -34.80 -20.44
C VAL A 72 1.75 -35.08 -19.06
N GLY A 73 2.92 -35.70 -18.98
CA GLY A 73 3.57 -36.03 -17.71
C GLY A 73 4.73 -37.01 -17.89
N LYS A 74 5.30 -37.47 -16.78
CA LYS A 74 6.40 -38.43 -16.75
C LYS A 74 5.95 -39.69 -16.01
N SER A 75 6.39 -40.85 -16.47
CA SER A 75 6.16 -42.14 -15.81
C SER A 75 7.47 -42.93 -15.85
N GLY A 76 8.15 -43.03 -14.72
CA GLY A 76 9.53 -43.52 -14.67
C GLY A 76 10.44 -42.70 -15.60
N SER A 77 11.24 -43.38 -16.42
CA SER A 77 12.14 -42.73 -17.40
C SER A 77 11.47 -42.35 -18.72
N TRP A 78 10.13 -42.40 -18.81
CA TRP A 78 9.38 -42.12 -20.05
C TRP A 78 8.55 -40.84 -19.95
N TYR A 79 8.40 -40.16 -21.08
CA TYR A 79 7.43 -39.06 -21.22
C TYR A 79 6.10 -39.60 -21.72
N LYS A 80 5.04 -39.31 -20.98
CA LYS A 80 3.65 -39.46 -21.42
C LYS A 80 3.29 -38.26 -22.29
N VAL A 81 2.89 -38.52 -23.53
CA VAL A 81 2.62 -37.50 -24.53
C VAL A 81 1.31 -37.77 -25.26
N LYS A 82 0.72 -36.71 -25.78
CA LYS A 82 -0.44 -36.76 -26.68
C LYS A 82 0.00 -36.41 -28.10
N TYR A 83 -0.31 -37.30 -29.04
CA TYR A 83 -0.04 -37.13 -30.46
C TYR A 83 -1.34 -37.41 -31.25
N GLY A 84 -1.93 -36.35 -31.81
CA GLY A 84 -3.29 -36.41 -32.38
C GLY A 84 -4.33 -36.78 -31.31
N SER A 85 -5.13 -37.81 -31.58
CA SER A 85 -6.10 -38.37 -30.62
C SER A 85 -5.50 -39.40 -29.65
N LYS A 86 -4.28 -39.88 -29.89
CA LYS A 86 -3.63 -40.94 -29.13
C LYS A 86 -2.81 -40.38 -27.97
N THR A 87 -2.83 -41.08 -26.84
CA THR A 87 -1.95 -40.81 -25.68
C THR A 87 -1.09 -42.03 -25.43
N GLY A 88 0.22 -41.83 -25.26
CA GLY A 88 1.17 -42.92 -25.07
C GLY A 88 2.51 -42.42 -24.53
N TYR A 89 3.52 -43.26 -24.59
CA TYR A 89 4.82 -43.05 -23.97
C TYR A 89 5.94 -42.97 -25.02
N VAL A 90 6.85 -42.02 -24.84
CA VAL A 90 8.04 -41.82 -25.66
C VAL A 90 9.28 -41.65 -24.79
N SER A 91 10.44 -42.02 -25.33
CA SER A 91 11.72 -41.87 -24.63
C SER A 91 12.19 -40.40 -24.66
N PRO A 92 12.54 -39.80 -23.50
CA PRO A 92 13.08 -38.44 -23.41
C PRO A 92 14.30 -38.20 -24.29
N SER A 93 15.16 -39.22 -24.46
CA SER A 93 16.40 -39.11 -25.24
C SER A 93 16.16 -38.96 -26.75
N HIS A 94 14.93 -39.16 -27.23
CA HIS A 94 14.56 -39.12 -28.64
C HIS A 94 13.64 -37.93 -28.99
N VAL A 95 13.38 -37.07 -28.02
CA VAL A 95 12.60 -35.84 -28.21
C VAL A 95 13.43 -34.63 -27.81
N THR A 96 13.13 -33.49 -28.41
CA THR A 96 13.66 -32.19 -28.00
C THR A 96 12.50 -31.28 -27.62
N LYS A 97 12.71 -30.41 -26.63
CA LYS A 97 11.68 -29.45 -26.23
C LYS A 97 11.51 -28.46 -27.38
N SER A 98 10.30 -28.35 -27.94
CA SER A 98 10.03 -27.33 -28.95
C SER A 98 10.26 -25.94 -28.33
N PRO A 99 10.77 -24.94 -29.08
CA PRO A 99 10.83 -23.58 -28.59
C PRO A 99 9.42 -23.17 -28.16
N THR A 100 9.29 -22.84 -26.87
CA THR A 100 8.02 -22.38 -26.31
C THR A 100 7.68 -21.07 -27.01
N ILE A 101 6.70 -21.05 -27.92
CA ILE A 101 6.02 -19.80 -28.29
C ILE A 101 5.18 -19.43 -27.06
N VAL A 102 5.83 -18.83 -26.07
CA VAL A 102 5.14 -18.15 -24.99
C VAL A 102 4.41 -17.03 -25.68
N ALA A 103 3.07 -17.08 -25.72
CA ALA A 103 2.31 -15.87 -26.00
C ALA A 103 2.86 -14.81 -25.04
N PRO A 104 3.29 -13.63 -25.53
CA PRO A 104 3.94 -12.65 -24.68
C PRO A 104 3.03 -12.41 -23.48
N LYS A 105 3.55 -12.71 -22.28
CA LYS A 105 2.86 -12.39 -21.03
C LYS A 105 2.56 -10.89 -21.12
N PRO A 106 1.28 -10.48 -21.15
CA PRO A 106 0.96 -9.06 -21.16
C PRO A 106 1.64 -8.45 -19.93
N PRO A 107 2.24 -7.25 -20.03
CA PRO A 107 2.75 -6.57 -18.85
C PRO A 107 1.62 -6.51 -17.81
N ALA A 108 1.96 -6.69 -16.54
CA ALA A 108 1.01 -6.83 -15.41
C ALA A 108 0.01 -5.65 -15.26
N SER A 109 0.18 -4.58 -16.04
CA SER A 109 -0.68 -3.40 -16.14
C SER A 109 -1.70 -3.44 -17.30
N SER A 110 -1.72 -4.49 -18.12
CA SER A 110 -2.58 -4.58 -19.31
C SER A 110 -3.27 -5.93 -19.42
N GLN A 111 -4.58 -5.92 -19.64
CA GLN A 111 -5.34 -7.13 -19.95
C GLN A 111 -5.51 -7.22 -21.46
N VAL A 112 -5.09 -8.34 -22.03
CA VAL A 112 -5.39 -8.65 -23.44
C VAL A 112 -6.80 -9.22 -23.48
N VAL A 113 -7.71 -8.48 -24.08
CA VAL A 113 -9.10 -8.89 -24.33
C VAL A 113 -9.23 -9.25 -25.79
N TYR A 114 -9.87 -10.37 -26.09
CA TYR A 114 -10.24 -10.74 -27.45
C TYR A 114 -11.74 -10.49 -27.64
N THR A 115 -12.10 -9.74 -28.66
CA THR A 115 -13.51 -9.42 -28.97
C THR A 115 -13.88 -9.96 -30.34
N THR A 116 -15.10 -10.48 -30.46
CA THR A 116 -15.61 -10.99 -31.74
C THR A 116 -15.96 -9.85 -32.69
N THR A 117 -15.46 -9.85 -33.92
CA THR A 117 -15.78 -8.82 -34.95
C THR A 117 -17.07 -9.11 -35.72
N ALA A 118 -17.61 -10.33 -35.59
CA ALA A 118 -18.88 -10.80 -36.12
C ALA A 118 -19.54 -11.77 -35.13
N SER A 119 -20.77 -12.20 -35.39
CA SER A 119 -21.38 -13.30 -34.62
C SER A 119 -20.68 -14.62 -34.95
N LEU A 120 -20.20 -15.36 -33.95
CA LEU A 120 -19.39 -16.56 -34.13
C LEU A 120 -19.99 -17.80 -33.49
N ASN A 121 -19.98 -18.92 -34.21
CA ASN A 121 -20.32 -20.21 -33.64
C ASN A 121 -19.15 -20.75 -32.83
N LEU A 122 -19.36 -20.96 -31.53
CA LEU A 122 -18.47 -21.70 -30.66
C LEU A 122 -18.67 -23.19 -30.95
N ARG A 123 -17.68 -23.87 -31.49
CA ARG A 123 -17.77 -25.28 -31.93
C ARG A 123 -17.01 -26.23 -31.01
N THR A 124 -17.36 -27.51 -31.07
CA THR A 124 -16.66 -28.56 -30.31
C THR A 124 -15.25 -28.87 -30.83
N GLY A 125 -14.92 -28.46 -32.06
CA GLY A 125 -13.59 -28.68 -32.67
C GLY A 125 -13.22 -27.62 -33.71
N ALA A 126 -11.96 -27.63 -34.14
CA ALA A 126 -11.34 -26.64 -35.02
C ALA A 126 -11.68 -26.83 -36.52
N SER A 127 -12.98 -26.88 -36.84
CA SER A 127 -13.48 -27.00 -38.21
C SER A 127 -14.97 -26.61 -38.28
N THR A 128 -15.41 -26.15 -39.44
CA THR A 128 -16.83 -25.84 -39.72
C THR A 128 -17.73 -27.08 -39.68
N LYS A 129 -17.16 -28.28 -39.78
CA LYS A 129 -17.88 -29.57 -39.70
C LYS A 129 -18.25 -29.98 -38.26
N HIS A 130 -17.65 -29.37 -37.23
CA HIS A 130 -17.95 -29.71 -35.84
C HIS A 130 -19.24 -29.05 -35.34
N LYS A 131 -19.92 -29.73 -34.40
CA LYS A 131 -21.16 -29.26 -33.78
C LYS A 131 -20.99 -27.89 -33.12
N THR A 132 -21.99 -27.03 -33.28
CA THR A 132 -22.08 -25.72 -32.61
C THR A 132 -22.58 -25.92 -31.17
N ILE A 133 -21.86 -25.37 -30.21
CA ILE A 133 -22.22 -25.31 -28.79
C ILE A 133 -23.17 -24.13 -28.54
N LEU A 134 -22.82 -22.95 -29.04
CA LEU A 134 -23.62 -21.72 -29.01
C LEU A 134 -23.11 -20.71 -30.05
N THR A 135 -23.85 -19.61 -30.23
CA THR A 135 -23.41 -18.45 -31.01
C THR A 135 -23.03 -17.30 -30.07
N ILE A 136 -21.83 -16.76 -30.25
CA ILE A 136 -21.29 -15.60 -29.56
C ILE A 136 -21.67 -14.35 -30.37
N PRO A 137 -22.43 -13.39 -29.81
CA PRO A 137 -22.80 -12.17 -30.52
C PRO A 137 -21.60 -11.30 -30.90
N LYS A 138 -21.71 -10.53 -32.00
CA LYS A 138 -20.72 -9.51 -32.39
C LYS A 138 -20.40 -8.56 -31.23
N GLY A 139 -19.13 -8.17 -31.11
CA GLY A 139 -18.64 -7.24 -30.10
C GLY A 139 -18.46 -7.83 -28.71
N LYS A 140 -18.70 -9.12 -28.49
CA LYS A 140 -18.54 -9.74 -27.15
C LYS A 140 -17.10 -10.14 -26.89
N ALA A 141 -16.69 -9.99 -25.63
CA ALA A 141 -15.39 -10.43 -25.15
C ALA A 141 -15.36 -11.94 -24.91
N VAL A 142 -14.23 -12.57 -25.22
CA VAL A 142 -13.97 -13.99 -24.99
C VAL A 142 -12.63 -14.17 -24.28
N GLN A 143 -12.52 -15.19 -23.45
CA GLN A 143 -11.25 -15.59 -22.86
C GLN A 143 -10.49 -16.47 -23.84
N MET A 144 -9.31 -16.03 -24.27
CA MET A 144 -8.44 -16.82 -25.13
C MET A 144 -7.73 -17.92 -24.32
N LEU A 145 -7.98 -19.18 -24.65
CA LEU A 145 -7.32 -20.33 -24.02
C LEU A 145 -6.16 -20.85 -24.87
N SER A 146 -6.28 -20.79 -26.20
CA SER A 146 -5.22 -21.17 -27.13
C SER A 146 -5.41 -20.45 -28.47
N TYR A 147 -4.37 -19.78 -28.94
CA TYR A 147 -4.36 -19.10 -30.23
C TYR A 147 -3.92 -20.07 -31.33
N GLY A 148 -4.66 -20.11 -32.43
CA GLY A 148 -4.27 -20.87 -33.62
C GLY A 148 -4.47 -20.06 -34.90
N THR A 149 -3.81 -20.47 -35.97
CA THR A 149 -3.78 -19.71 -37.25
C THR A 149 -5.18 -19.54 -37.85
N SER A 150 -5.97 -20.61 -37.91
CA SER A 150 -7.34 -20.58 -38.47
C SER A 150 -8.43 -20.69 -37.41
N TRP A 151 -8.16 -21.42 -36.33
CA TRP A 151 -9.09 -21.64 -35.22
C TRP A 151 -8.41 -21.37 -33.89
N SER A 152 -9.11 -20.65 -33.02
CA SER A 152 -8.68 -20.36 -31.65
C SER A 152 -9.61 -21.05 -30.67
N LYS A 153 -9.05 -21.59 -29.59
CA LYS A 153 -9.81 -22.14 -28.47
C LYS A 153 -10.11 -21.03 -27.47
N VAL A 154 -11.39 -20.84 -27.16
CA VAL A 154 -11.85 -19.76 -26.29
C VAL A 154 -12.84 -20.27 -25.25
N SER A 155 -13.01 -19.51 -24.16
CA SER A 155 -14.10 -19.66 -23.20
C SER A 155 -15.06 -18.47 -23.30
N TYR A 156 -16.36 -18.76 -23.34
CA TYR A 156 -17.44 -17.78 -23.35
C TYR A 156 -18.66 -18.33 -22.61
N ALA A 157 -19.25 -17.54 -21.71
CA ALA A 157 -20.38 -17.95 -20.88
C ALA A 157 -20.16 -19.32 -20.18
N ASN A 158 -18.95 -19.50 -19.62
CA ASN A 158 -18.48 -20.74 -18.96
C ASN A 158 -18.43 -21.98 -19.87
N LYS A 159 -18.57 -21.83 -21.20
CA LYS A 159 -18.41 -22.91 -22.18
C LYS A 159 -17.10 -22.74 -22.94
N THR A 160 -16.38 -23.85 -23.12
CA THR A 160 -15.12 -23.88 -23.87
C THR A 160 -15.32 -24.52 -25.24
N GLY A 161 -14.77 -23.91 -26.28
CA GLY A 161 -14.85 -24.43 -27.64
C GLY A 161 -13.91 -23.71 -28.61
N TYR A 162 -14.12 -23.92 -29.90
CA TYR A 162 -13.30 -23.37 -30.98
C TYR A 162 -14.09 -22.35 -31.80
N VAL A 163 -13.47 -21.21 -32.11
CA VAL A 163 -13.99 -20.17 -33.00
C VAL A 163 -12.96 -19.84 -34.07
N SER A 164 -13.40 -19.28 -35.19
CA SER A 164 -12.48 -18.86 -36.24
C SER A 164 -11.64 -17.66 -35.78
N SER A 165 -10.31 -17.79 -35.88
CA SER A 165 -9.35 -16.76 -35.45
C SER A 165 -9.49 -15.47 -36.25
N LYS A 166 -9.95 -15.56 -37.51
CA LYS A 166 -10.17 -14.42 -38.41
C LYS A 166 -11.12 -13.38 -37.81
N TYR A 167 -12.03 -13.80 -36.93
CA TYR A 167 -13.06 -12.94 -36.36
C TYR A 167 -12.78 -12.56 -34.90
N LEU A 168 -11.55 -12.73 -34.44
CA LEU A 168 -11.11 -12.29 -33.12
C LEU A 168 -10.19 -11.09 -33.25
N LYS A 169 -10.59 -9.96 -32.66
CA LYS A 169 -9.75 -8.77 -32.53
C LYS A 169 -9.09 -8.78 -31.17
N LYS A 170 -7.76 -8.75 -31.16
CA LYS A 170 -6.95 -8.52 -29.95
C LYS A 170 -7.01 -7.04 -29.59
N THR A 171 -7.47 -6.73 -28.39
CA THR A 171 -7.46 -5.37 -27.84
C THR A 171 -6.71 -5.39 -26.51
N THR A 172 -5.72 -4.51 -26.39
CA THR A 172 -5.01 -4.30 -25.13
C THR A 172 -5.77 -3.24 -24.35
N VAL A 173 -6.38 -3.63 -23.23
CA VAL A 173 -7.03 -2.69 -22.32
C VAL A 173 -6.07 -2.42 -21.17
N SER A 174 -5.74 -1.14 -20.97
CA SER A 174 -4.97 -0.71 -19.81
C SER A 174 -5.83 -0.89 -18.56
N LEU A 175 -5.34 -1.63 -17.57
CA LEU A 175 -6.05 -1.75 -16.31
C LEU A 175 -5.89 -0.44 -15.52
N PRO A 176 -6.94 0.05 -14.84
CA PRO A 176 -6.81 1.19 -13.96
C PRO A 176 -5.77 0.87 -12.88
N LYS A 177 -4.74 1.71 -12.80
CA LYS A 177 -3.65 1.57 -11.83
C LYS A 177 -4.02 2.30 -10.54
N GLU A 178 -3.65 1.70 -9.41
CA GLU A 178 -3.78 2.36 -8.11
C GLU A 178 -2.82 3.56 -8.04
N GLU A 179 -3.38 4.75 -7.87
CA GLU A 179 -2.65 5.99 -7.69
C GLU A 179 -2.29 6.15 -6.22
N LYS A 180 -0.99 6.23 -5.91
CA LYS A 180 -0.47 6.44 -4.55
C LYS A 180 -0.15 7.92 -4.34
N PHE A 181 -0.39 8.41 -3.12
CA PHE A 181 -0.10 9.78 -2.72
C PHE A 181 0.26 9.83 -1.23
N ALA A 182 0.82 10.96 -0.78
CA ALA A 182 1.13 11.18 0.65
C ALA A 182 -0.14 11.05 1.51
N THR A 183 -0.04 10.42 2.68
CA THR A 183 -1.21 10.14 3.52
C THR A 183 -2.00 11.41 3.83
N LYS A 184 -3.27 11.42 3.42
CA LYS A 184 -4.23 12.52 3.64
C LYS A 184 -5.35 12.06 4.56
N LYS A 185 -5.95 13.02 5.28
CA LYS A 185 -7.14 12.80 6.11
C LYS A 185 -8.39 13.24 5.35
N PHE A 186 -9.47 12.48 5.52
CA PHE A 186 -10.76 12.74 4.90
C PHE A 186 -11.86 12.61 5.94
N THR A 187 -12.88 13.44 5.83
CA THR A 187 -14.12 13.31 6.60
C THR A 187 -15.22 12.75 5.71
N THR A 188 -15.95 11.76 6.22
CA THR A 188 -17.12 11.20 5.53
C THR A 188 -18.27 12.21 5.49
N THR A 189 -18.75 12.53 4.28
CA THR A 189 -19.85 13.50 4.08
C THR A 189 -21.23 12.87 4.27
N THR A 190 -21.29 11.55 4.15
CA THR A 190 -22.49 10.72 4.36
C THR A 190 -22.09 9.39 5.00
N THR A 191 -23.07 8.66 5.54
CA THR A 191 -22.86 7.27 5.97
C THR A 191 -22.51 6.43 4.74
N THR A 192 -21.33 5.81 4.77
CA THR A 192 -20.75 5.14 3.61
C THR A 192 -20.32 3.71 3.94
N THR A 193 -20.01 2.92 2.93
CA THR A 193 -19.60 1.53 3.09
C THR A 193 -18.12 1.36 2.71
N LEU A 194 -17.39 0.64 3.56
CA LEU A 194 -16.07 0.11 3.26
C LEU A 194 -16.23 -1.19 2.46
N TYR A 195 -15.70 -1.24 1.26
CA TYR A 195 -15.79 -2.38 0.34
C TYR A 195 -14.47 -3.18 0.28
N SER A 196 -14.56 -4.47 -0.04
CA SER A 196 -13.39 -5.34 -0.23
C SER A 196 -12.60 -5.06 -1.52
N SER A 197 -13.27 -4.59 -2.57
CA SER A 197 -12.68 -4.24 -3.87
C SER A 197 -13.40 -3.03 -4.49
N THR A 198 -12.89 -2.53 -5.61
CA THR A 198 -13.50 -1.46 -6.41
C THR A 198 -14.37 -1.99 -7.56
N THR A 199 -14.44 -3.31 -7.72
CA THR A 199 -15.12 -3.99 -8.84
C THR A 199 -16.60 -4.29 -8.54
N SER A 200 -17.32 -4.87 -9.51
CA SER A 200 -18.72 -5.27 -9.34
C SER A 200 -18.89 -6.40 -8.32
N SER A 201 -17.87 -7.25 -8.11
CA SER A 201 -17.85 -8.31 -7.09
C SER A 201 -17.52 -7.84 -5.66
N LYS A 202 -17.46 -6.52 -5.43
CA LYS A 202 -17.13 -5.95 -4.13
C LYS A 202 -18.09 -6.40 -3.02
N LYS A 203 -17.53 -6.81 -1.88
CA LYS A 203 -18.30 -7.17 -0.67
C LYS A 203 -18.26 -6.02 0.32
N LYS A 204 -19.37 -5.82 1.04
CA LYS A 204 -19.43 -4.90 2.18
C LYS A 204 -18.61 -5.45 3.35
N LEU A 205 -17.67 -4.68 3.86
CA LEU A 205 -16.84 -5.02 5.03
C LEU A 205 -17.35 -4.38 6.32
N VAL A 206 -17.62 -3.07 6.29
CA VAL A 206 -18.13 -2.30 7.42
C VAL A 206 -18.83 -1.03 6.94
N THR A 207 -19.80 -0.53 7.72
CA THR A 207 -20.42 0.79 7.51
C THR A 207 -19.68 1.84 8.33
N ILE A 208 -19.34 2.97 7.69
CA ILE A 208 -18.68 4.11 8.30
C ILE A 208 -19.73 5.23 8.44
N PRO A 209 -20.09 5.66 9.67
CA PRO A 209 -21.03 6.76 9.88
C PRO A 209 -20.55 8.08 9.29
N LYS A 210 -21.49 8.97 8.93
CA LYS A 210 -21.20 10.36 8.54
C LYS A 210 -20.37 11.08 9.61
N GLY A 211 -19.46 11.95 9.16
CA GLY A 211 -18.63 12.79 10.03
C GLY A 211 -17.40 12.10 10.62
N LYS A 212 -17.19 10.79 10.35
CA LYS A 212 -15.97 10.09 10.78
C LYS A 212 -14.78 10.48 9.91
N VAL A 213 -13.63 10.63 10.56
CA VAL A 213 -12.33 10.90 9.93
C VAL A 213 -11.62 9.59 9.61
N VAL A 214 -11.12 9.48 8.38
CA VAL A 214 -10.34 8.34 7.88
C VAL A 214 -9.08 8.84 7.17
N SER A 215 -8.02 8.03 7.18
CA SER A 215 -6.79 8.30 6.44
C SER A 215 -6.74 7.47 5.16
N SER A 216 -6.19 8.05 4.09
CA SER A 216 -5.96 7.36 2.83
C SER A 216 -4.62 7.78 2.22
N SER A 217 -3.94 6.85 1.57
CA SER A 217 -2.69 7.06 0.83
C SER A 217 -2.76 6.54 -0.61
N SER A 218 -3.92 6.07 -1.05
CA SER A 218 -4.11 5.62 -2.42
C SER A 218 -5.57 5.67 -2.87
N LYS A 219 -5.75 5.79 -4.19
CA LYS A 219 -7.05 5.73 -4.84
C LYS A 219 -7.01 4.85 -6.08
N LEU A 220 -8.13 4.22 -6.40
CA LEU A 220 -8.31 3.37 -7.57
C LEU A 220 -9.75 3.51 -8.06
N SER A 221 -9.94 3.87 -9.33
CA SER A 221 -11.26 3.92 -9.98
C SER A 221 -12.30 4.73 -9.19
N GLY A 222 -11.91 5.89 -8.63
CA GLY A 222 -12.80 6.75 -7.85
C GLY A 222 -13.03 6.31 -6.40
N PHE A 223 -12.38 5.24 -5.93
CA PHE A 223 -12.39 4.81 -4.54
C PHE A 223 -11.08 5.17 -3.85
N TYR A 224 -11.16 5.49 -2.57
CA TYR A 224 -10.01 5.70 -1.68
C TYR A 224 -9.82 4.48 -0.81
N LYS A 225 -8.57 4.04 -0.66
CA LYS A 225 -8.22 2.94 0.25
C LYS A 225 -8.09 3.48 1.66
N VAL A 226 -8.85 2.95 2.60
CA VAL A 226 -8.91 3.44 3.98
C VAL A 226 -8.93 2.28 4.97
N THR A 227 -8.53 2.57 6.20
CA THR A 227 -8.65 1.65 7.34
C THR A 227 -9.63 2.23 8.36
N TYR A 228 -10.63 1.43 8.74
CA TYR A 228 -11.64 1.81 9.72
C TYR A 228 -12.10 0.58 10.52
N GLY A 229 -12.15 0.70 11.85
CA GLY A 229 -12.55 -0.41 12.73
C GLY A 229 -11.69 -1.68 12.54
N GLY A 230 -10.38 -1.51 12.37
CA GLY A 230 -9.42 -2.60 12.15
C GLY A 230 -9.49 -3.26 10.76
N LYS A 231 -10.41 -2.84 9.88
CA LYS A 231 -10.55 -3.38 8.52
C LYS A 231 -9.99 -2.40 7.50
N THR A 232 -9.33 -2.91 6.47
CA THR A 232 -8.82 -2.12 5.34
C THR A 232 -9.62 -2.44 4.08
N GLY A 233 -10.05 -1.41 3.37
CA GLY A 233 -10.87 -1.55 2.17
C GLY A 233 -11.03 -0.25 1.39
N TRP A 234 -12.05 -0.19 0.54
CA TRP A 234 -12.27 0.88 -0.42
C TRP A 234 -13.56 1.65 -0.12
N VAL A 235 -13.49 2.98 -0.10
CA VAL A 235 -14.65 3.87 0.09
C VAL A 235 -14.82 4.76 -1.13
N LEU A 236 -16.08 5.01 -1.53
CA LEU A 236 -16.37 5.92 -2.65
C LEU A 236 -15.83 7.32 -2.36
N GLY A 237 -15.02 7.86 -3.28
CA GLY A 237 -14.41 9.18 -3.12
C GLY A 237 -15.42 10.32 -3.04
N SER A 238 -16.58 10.20 -3.70
CA SER A 238 -17.67 11.19 -3.60
C SER A 238 -18.27 11.31 -2.19
N HIS A 239 -18.05 10.31 -1.32
CA HIS A 239 -18.50 10.33 0.08
C HIS A 239 -17.43 10.86 1.03
N LEU A 240 -16.31 11.34 0.50
CA LEU A 240 -15.17 11.83 1.26
C LEU A 240 -14.90 13.30 0.91
N LYS A 241 -14.69 14.12 1.94
CA LYS A 241 -14.17 15.48 1.80
C LYS A 241 -12.77 15.51 2.41
N GLU A 242 -11.78 15.89 1.62
CA GLU A 242 -10.41 16.06 2.12
C GLU A 242 -10.39 17.09 3.24
N VAL A 243 -9.81 16.72 4.38
CA VAL A 243 -9.53 17.64 5.47
C VAL A 243 -8.30 18.43 5.05
N LYS A 244 -8.52 19.55 4.37
CA LYS A 244 -7.47 20.54 4.14
C LYS A 244 -7.14 21.13 5.50
N SER A 245 -6.06 20.68 6.13
CA SER A 245 -5.44 21.44 7.20
C SER A 245 -5.11 22.83 6.65
N ALA A 246 -5.48 23.89 7.38
CA ALA A 246 -5.01 25.23 7.08
C ALA A 246 -3.49 25.16 6.88
N PRO A 247 -2.89 25.91 5.92
CA PRO A 247 -1.45 26.01 5.84
C PRO A 247 -0.97 26.42 7.23
N VAL A 248 -0.29 25.50 7.92
CA VAL A 248 0.35 25.83 9.18
C VAL A 248 1.37 26.88 8.80
N VAL A 249 1.12 28.13 9.17
CA VAL A 249 2.13 29.18 9.08
C VAL A 249 3.24 28.67 9.98
N GLN A 250 4.26 28.06 9.38
CA GLN A 250 5.39 27.50 10.12
C GLN A 250 6.04 28.69 10.83
N LYS A 251 5.83 28.78 12.14
CA LYS A 251 6.42 29.87 12.89
C LYS A 251 7.92 29.60 12.91
N GLY A 252 8.68 30.53 12.34
CA GLY A 252 10.13 30.49 12.44
C GLY A 252 10.56 30.57 13.90
N PHE A 253 11.86 30.39 14.13
CA PHE A 253 12.44 30.63 15.45
C PHE A 253 12.08 32.03 15.96
N ILE A 254 11.79 32.13 17.25
CA ILE A 254 11.58 33.44 17.90
C ILE A 254 12.91 34.19 18.03
N SER A 255 12.84 35.51 18.19
CA SER A 255 14.04 36.32 18.36
C SER A 255 14.77 35.96 19.65
N LYS A 256 16.08 36.21 19.71
CA LYS A 256 16.86 36.11 20.95
C LYS A 256 16.22 36.89 22.10
N ALA A 257 15.69 38.08 21.84
CA ALA A 257 15.04 38.91 22.86
C ALA A 257 13.76 38.25 23.42
N ASP A 258 12.91 37.70 22.55
CA ASP A 258 11.68 37.01 22.95
C ASP A 258 11.98 35.71 23.70
N SER A 259 12.97 34.96 23.22
CA SER A 259 13.45 33.74 23.86
C SER A 259 14.01 34.04 25.25
N LEU A 260 14.88 35.06 25.37
CA LEU A 260 15.40 35.52 26.65
C LEU A 260 14.27 35.92 27.59
N LYS A 261 13.33 36.76 27.15
CA LYS A 261 12.18 37.18 27.97
C LYS A 261 11.38 35.99 28.49
N LEU A 262 11.12 35.00 27.64
CA LEU A 262 10.39 33.78 27.98
C LEU A 262 11.15 32.94 29.00
N LEU A 263 12.46 32.79 28.82
CA LEU A 263 13.27 31.97 29.69
C LEU A 263 13.54 32.69 31.01
N THR A 264 13.95 33.97 31.03
CA THR A 264 14.41 34.69 32.24
C THR A 264 13.32 35.08 33.24
N THR A 265 12.03 34.93 32.87
CA THR A 265 10.89 35.22 33.75
C THR A 265 9.99 33.99 33.98
N PRO A 266 10.53 32.87 34.51
CA PRO A 266 9.71 31.70 34.73
C PRO A 266 8.67 31.97 35.83
N THR A 267 7.40 31.83 35.50
CA THR A 267 6.28 31.82 36.48
C THR A 267 6.07 30.40 36.99
N PHE A 268 7.07 29.81 37.63
CA PHE A 268 6.89 28.54 38.36
C PHE A 268 6.66 28.82 39.84
N ALA A 269 5.84 27.99 40.49
CA ALA A 269 5.53 28.10 41.92
C ALA A 269 6.71 27.70 42.84
N ASN A 270 7.92 27.50 42.32
CA ASN A 270 9.07 26.97 43.06
C ASN A 270 10.30 27.85 42.86
N ASP A 271 11.16 27.92 43.89
CA ASP A 271 12.43 28.65 43.97
C ASP A 271 13.33 28.46 42.74
N SER A 272 13.11 29.23 41.68
CA SER A 272 14.07 29.36 40.60
C SER A 272 15.21 30.25 41.08
N ARG A 273 16.42 29.70 41.20
CA ARG A 273 17.63 30.46 41.53
C ARG A 273 18.56 30.43 40.34
N LYS A 274 19.08 31.60 39.97
CA LYS A 274 20.17 31.74 39.00
C LYS A 274 21.44 31.16 39.63
N ILE A 275 22.05 30.16 38.99
CA ILE A 275 23.26 29.48 39.54
C ILE A 275 24.51 29.91 38.77
N PHE A 276 24.38 30.35 37.52
CA PHE A 276 25.50 30.81 36.70
C PHE A 276 25.26 32.22 36.17
N GLU A 277 26.31 33.03 36.20
CA GLU A 277 26.36 34.28 35.44
C GLU A 277 26.56 33.98 33.95
N PRO A 278 25.81 34.63 33.04
CA PRO A 278 26.03 34.50 31.61
C PRO A 278 27.48 34.87 31.29
N LYS A 279 28.27 33.92 30.79
CA LYS A 279 29.58 34.22 30.22
C LYS A 279 29.43 34.40 28.71
N LYS A 280 30.15 35.39 28.18
CA LYS A 280 30.40 35.45 26.73
C LYS A 280 31.67 34.66 26.46
N GLU A 281 31.54 33.57 25.75
CA GLU A 281 32.67 32.77 25.29
C GLU A 281 32.46 32.52 23.80
N TYR A 282 33.48 32.79 22.97
CA TYR A 282 33.41 32.64 21.51
C TYR A 282 32.21 33.35 20.82
N GLY A 283 31.68 34.44 21.40
CA GLY A 283 30.53 35.18 20.87
C GLY A 283 29.16 34.60 21.25
N GLU A 284 29.14 33.48 21.97
CA GLU A 284 27.94 32.81 22.43
C GLU A 284 27.50 33.36 23.78
N GLN A 285 26.18 33.35 24.04
CA GLN A 285 25.63 33.71 25.34
C GLN A 285 24.92 32.51 25.94
N TYR A 286 25.28 32.17 27.17
CA TYR A 286 24.63 31.11 27.94
C TYR A 286 23.50 31.69 28.78
N VAL A 287 22.29 31.15 28.66
CA VAL A 287 21.14 31.60 29.45
C VAL A 287 20.85 30.66 30.60
N ASN A 288 20.67 31.30 31.76
CA ASN A 288 20.08 30.85 33.03
C ASN A 288 19.87 29.34 33.22
N SER A 289 20.60 28.79 34.18
CA SER A 289 20.23 27.57 34.87
C SER A 289 19.03 27.82 35.78
N TYR A 290 17.94 27.07 35.58
CA TYR A 290 16.79 27.05 36.50
C TYR A 290 16.90 25.88 37.46
N LEU A 291 17.06 26.17 38.73
CA LEU A 291 16.88 25.17 39.77
C LEU A 291 15.39 24.82 39.89
N VAL A 292 15.01 23.56 39.67
CA VAL A 292 13.67 23.06 40.01
C VAL A 292 13.80 22.02 41.12
N GLY A 293 13.69 22.48 42.37
CA GLY A 293 13.79 21.61 43.53
C GLY A 293 12.53 20.78 43.77
N ALA A 294 12.70 19.57 44.29
CA ALA A 294 11.63 18.73 44.81
C ALA A 294 11.57 18.87 46.34
N SER A 295 11.05 19.99 46.87
CA SER A 295 11.00 20.33 48.31
C SER A 295 12.35 20.70 48.97
N ASN A 296 12.28 21.31 50.17
CA ASN A 296 13.43 21.83 50.93
C ASN A 296 14.49 20.77 51.32
N SER A 297 14.13 19.49 51.34
CA SER A 297 15.03 18.37 51.63
C SER A 297 15.71 17.79 50.39
N ALA A 298 15.31 18.20 49.18
CA ALA A 298 15.90 17.73 47.92
C ALA A 298 16.75 18.79 47.22
N LYS A 299 17.51 19.58 48.00
CA LYS A 299 18.50 20.58 47.53
C LYS A 299 19.67 19.98 46.72
N GLU A 300 19.53 18.79 46.17
CA GLU A 300 20.53 18.20 45.26
C GLU A 300 19.92 17.61 43.98
N ASN A 301 18.58 17.62 43.83
CA ASN A 301 17.89 16.99 42.69
C ASN A 301 17.44 18.06 41.67
N TYR A 302 18.24 18.27 40.63
CA TYR A 302 18.10 19.43 39.75
C TYR A 302 18.02 19.10 38.26
N LEU A 303 17.28 19.94 37.53
CA LEU A 303 17.34 20.07 36.08
C LEU A 303 18.15 21.33 35.77
N PHE A 304 19.32 21.22 35.12
CA PHE A 304 19.96 22.42 34.56
C PHE A 304 19.49 22.62 33.14
N VAL A 305 19.09 23.84 32.81
CA VAL A 305 18.74 24.25 31.45
C VAL A 305 19.84 25.22 31.01
N ILE A 306 20.52 24.92 29.91
CA ILE A 306 21.61 25.73 29.39
C ILE A 306 21.25 26.06 27.95
N GLY A 307 20.83 27.29 27.70
CA GLY A 307 20.55 27.78 26.35
C GLY A 307 21.80 28.40 25.73
N GLN A 308 22.20 27.95 24.55
CA GLN A 308 23.23 28.57 23.73
C GLN A 308 22.56 29.43 22.67
N TYR A 309 23.00 30.66 22.54
CA TYR A 309 22.50 31.60 21.55
C TYR A 309 23.60 31.98 20.57
N ASP A 310 23.25 32.03 19.30
CA ASP A 310 23.98 32.84 18.33
C ASP A 310 23.62 34.34 18.52
N SER A 311 24.13 35.19 17.64
CA SER A 311 23.88 36.63 17.68
C SER A 311 22.40 37.04 17.61
N LYS A 312 21.51 36.18 17.10
CA LYS A 312 20.12 36.49 16.70
C LYS A 312 19.04 35.53 17.24
N LYS A 313 19.30 34.23 17.47
CA LYS A 313 18.32 33.27 18.04
C LYS A 313 18.96 32.21 18.96
N LEU A 314 18.14 31.32 19.50
CA LEU A 314 18.57 30.18 20.32
C LEU A 314 19.03 29.06 19.38
N SER A 315 20.28 28.60 19.52
CA SER A 315 20.91 27.59 18.65
C SER A 315 20.90 26.19 19.27
N ALA A 316 21.14 26.09 20.57
CA ALA A 316 21.12 24.83 21.30
C ALA A 316 20.54 24.98 22.71
N MET A 317 20.05 23.88 23.26
CA MET A 317 19.53 23.79 24.62
C MET A 317 19.94 22.47 25.25
N THR A 318 20.70 22.53 26.34
CA THR A 318 21.13 21.36 27.10
C THR A 318 20.35 21.27 28.40
N PHE A 319 19.76 20.10 28.63
CA PHE A 319 19.03 19.73 29.82
C PHE A 319 19.85 18.71 30.61
N VAL A 320 20.41 19.08 31.76
CA VAL A 320 21.16 18.16 32.64
C VAL A 320 20.22 17.60 33.71
N MET A 321 20.09 16.28 33.77
CA MET A 321 19.08 15.56 34.55
C MET A 321 19.68 14.51 35.52
N SER A 322 20.94 14.67 35.95
CA SER A 322 21.75 13.60 36.60
C SER A 322 21.16 12.97 37.87
N ARG A 323 20.11 13.55 38.48
CA ARG A 323 19.37 12.95 39.61
C ARG A 323 17.85 12.98 39.46
N TYR A 324 17.36 13.66 38.42
CA TYR A 324 15.94 13.82 38.13
C TYR A 324 15.23 12.48 37.84
N ASN A 325 15.93 11.55 37.21
CA ASN A 325 15.38 10.23 36.86
C ASN A 325 15.10 9.33 38.08
N GLN A 326 15.70 9.64 39.24
CA GLN A 326 15.62 8.80 40.43
C GLN A 326 14.42 9.16 41.33
N TYR A 327 13.74 10.29 41.08
CA TYR A 327 12.68 10.81 41.95
C TYR A 327 11.42 11.20 41.15
N PRO A 328 10.38 10.34 41.11
CA PRO A 328 9.12 10.62 40.41
C PRO A 328 8.43 11.94 40.83
N SER A 329 8.59 12.38 42.08
CA SER A 329 8.04 13.65 42.57
C SER A 329 8.73 14.88 41.95
N ALA A 330 10.02 14.78 41.61
CA ALA A 330 10.74 15.82 40.88
C ALA A 330 10.28 15.89 39.41
N GLN A 331 9.80 14.77 38.85
CA GLN A 331 9.43 14.66 37.44
C GLN A 331 8.29 15.59 37.03
N LYS A 332 7.31 15.87 37.90
CA LYS A 332 6.22 16.77 37.51
C LYS A 332 6.70 18.20 37.21
N ASN A 333 7.63 18.71 38.02
CA ASN A 333 8.08 20.11 37.95
C ASN A 333 9.19 20.30 36.90
N GLY A 334 10.11 19.34 36.75
CA GLY A 334 11.14 19.46 35.70
C GLY A 334 10.57 19.31 34.29
N MET A 335 9.41 18.64 34.11
CA MET A 335 8.75 18.59 32.81
C MET A 335 8.21 19.95 32.39
N GLN A 336 7.76 20.78 33.33
CA GLN A 336 7.32 22.15 33.04
C GLN A 336 8.50 23.04 32.63
N ALA A 337 9.64 22.89 33.30
CA ALA A 337 10.87 23.60 32.95
C ALA A 337 11.45 23.12 31.60
N LEU A 338 11.36 21.83 31.30
CA LEU A 338 11.72 21.29 29.99
C LEU A 338 10.84 21.89 28.88
N GLU A 339 9.52 21.89 29.06
CA GLU A 339 8.59 22.49 28.11
C GLU A 339 8.83 23.99 27.91
N LEU A 340 9.12 24.73 28.98
CA LEU A 340 9.47 26.15 28.88
C LEU A 340 10.79 26.35 28.14
N GLY A 341 11.83 25.56 28.45
CA GLY A 341 13.12 25.59 27.77
C GLY A 341 12.98 25.36 26.27
N LEU A 342 12.24 24.32 25.88
CA LEU A 342 11.98 23.99 24.47
C LEU A 342 11.11 25.05 23.77
N SER A 343 10.24 25.74 24.51
CA SER A 343 9.48 26.89 23.99
C SER A 343 10.38 28.07 23.62
N GLY A 344 11.62 28.11 24.10
CA GLY A 344 12.62 29.12 23.71
C GLY A 344 13.00 29.10 22.23
N PHE A 345 12.74 28.01 21.51
CA PHE A 345 13.00 27.90 20.06
C PHE A 345 11.88 28.52 19.22
N PHE A 346 10.64 28.03 19.38
CA PHE A 346 9.52 28.40 18.50
C PHE A 346 8.41 29.22 19.20
N GLY A 347 8.58 29.51 20.49
CA GLY A 347 7.59 30.18 21.33
C GLY A 347 6.62 29.22 22.02
N LYS A 348 6.03 29.68 23.11
CA LYS A 348 5.08 28.89 23.92
C LYS A 348 3.77 28.63 23.15
N GLY A 349 3.30 27.39 23.19
CA GLY A 349 1.98 27.00 22.64
C GLY A 349 1.93 26.80 21.12
N THR A 350 3.07 26.84 20.42
CA THR A 350 3.10 26.61 18.97
C THR A 350 3.05 25.12 18.60
N PRO A 351 2.57 24.78 17.39
CA PRO A 351 2.64 23.41 16.88
C PRO A 351 4.07 22.85 16.85
N GLU A 352 5.05 23.68 16.48
CA GLU A 352 6.47 23.33 16.42
C GLU A 352 7.01 23.00 17.81
N THR A 353 6.74 23.83 18.81
CA THR A 353 7.11 23.55 20.21
C THR A 353 6.44 22.25 20.69
N SER A 354 5.17 22.04 20.36
CA SER A 354 4.46 20.81 20.75
C SER A 354 5.07 19.55 20.12
N GLN A 355 5.47 19.63 18.86
CA GLN A 355 6.18 18.54 18.17
C GLN A 355 7.55 18.27 18.82
N LEU A 356 8.33 19.32 19.08
CA LEU A 356 9.64 19.20 19.70
C LEU A 356 9.54 18.60 21.10
N VAL A 357 8.62 19.10 21.94
CA VAL A 357 8.34 18.56 23.28
C VAL A 357 7.99 17.09 23.22
N LYS A 358 7.14 16.68 22.26
CA LYS A 358 6.78 15.28 22.08
C LYS A 358 7.99 14.41 21.76
N VAL A 359 8.82 14.83 20.79
CA VAL A 359 10.02 14.07 20.41
C VAL A 359 10.98 13.93 21.58
N VAL A 360 11.22 15.01 22.32
CA VAL A 360 12.08 14.97 23.50
C VAL A 360 11.51 14.01 24.54
N LYS A 361 10.23 14.15 24.90
CA LYS A 361 9.53 13.29 25.88
C LYS A 361 9.60 11.80 25.53
N ASP A 362 9.32 11.45 24.27
CA ASP A 362 9.35 10.06 23.80
C ASP A 362 10.75 9.44 23.89
N ASN A 363 11.80 10.26 24.02
CA ASN A 363 13.19 9.83 24.06
C ASN A 363 13.90 10.07 25.40
N MET A 364 13.20 10.50 26.46
CA MET A 364 13.76 10.72 27.81
C MET A 364 14.11 9.42 28.57
N THR A 365 14.48 8.35 27.86
CA THR A 365 14.96 7.11 28.47
C THR A 365 16.49 7.10 28.44
N PHE A 366 17.12 7.35 29.58
CA PHE A 366 18.57 7.53 29.74
C PHE A 366 19.37 6.20 29.81
N SER A 367 18.73 5.08 29.46
CA SER A 367 19.35 3.74 29.52
C SER A 367 20.40 3.51 28.43
N LYS A 368 20.32 4.28 27.33
CA LYS A 368 21.24 4.19 26.18
C LYS A 368 21.37 5.56 25.53
N GLU A 369 22.57 5.84 25.02
CA GLU A 369 22.85 7.05 24.27
C GLU A 369 22.11 7.00 22.92
N LYS A 370 21.56 8.14 22.49
CA LYS A 370 20.76 8.24 21.26
C LYS A 370 21.00 9.58 20.57
N LEU A 371 21.06 9.53 19.24
CA LEU A 371 21.01 10.68 18.35
C LEU A 371 19.76 10.56 17.51
N ILE A 372 18.87 11.53 17.67
CA ILE A 372 17.61 11.58 16.93
C ILE A 372 17.68 12.75 15.97
N ASN A 373 17.67 12.45 14.67
CA ASN A 373 17.52 13.46 13.62
C ASN A 373 16.09 14.00 13.65
N ILE A 374 15.94 15.32 13.78
CA ILE A 374 14.63 15.97 13.81
C ILE A 374 14.46 16.96 12.67
N THR A 375 13.22 17.16 12.24
CA THR A 375 12.83 18.26 11.37
C THR A 375 11.56 18.88 11.93
N ILE A 376 11.68 20.08 12.51
CA ILE A 376 10.58 20.80 13.18
C ILE A 376 10.42 22.15 12.50
N GLY A 377 9.22 22.49 12.03
CA GLY A 377 8.98 23.76 11.33
C GLY A 377 9.89 23.99 10.10
N GLY A 378 10.27 22.91 9.41
CA GLY A 378 11.22 22.95 8.28
C GLY A 378 12.69 23.14 8.67
N LYS A 379 13.01 23.16 9.97
CA LYS A 379 14.37 23.31 10.50
C LYS A 379 14.92 21.95 10.92
N LYS A 380 16.11 21.62 10.42
CA LYS A 380 16.81 20.38 10.79
C LYS A 380 17.51 20.55 12.13
N GLY A 381 17.64 19.46 12.87
CA GLY A 381 18.32 19.47 14.16
C GLY A 381 18.57 18.06 14.68
N TYR A 382 19.12 18.01 15.88
CA TYR A 382 19.36 16.80 16.65
C TYR A 382 18.72 16.89 18.02
N VAL A 383 18.26 15.75 18.52
CA VAL A 383 18.12 15.50 19.95
C VAL A 383 19.18 14.47 20.32
N VAL A 384 20.15 14.86 21.14
CA VAL A 384 21.18 13.98 21.69
C VAL A 384 20.75 13.61 23.10
N VAL A 385 20.62 12.33 23.38
CA VAL A 385 20.29 11.81 24.70
C VAL A 385 21.52 11.07 25.21
N ASN A 386 22.12 11.56 26.28
CA ASN A 386 23.22 10.91 26.98
C ASN A 386 22.73 10.28 28.29
N ARG A 387 23.63 9.70 29.10
CA ARG A 387 23.27 9.07 30.39
C ARG A 387 22.60 10.02 31.39
N SER A 388 22.87 11.31 31.30
CA SER A 388 22.34 12.32 32.23
C SER A 388 21.99 13.65 31.58
N THR A 389 22.05 13.76 30.25
CA THR A 389 21.73 15.01 29.54
C THR A 389 20.85 14.76 28.33
N ILE A 390 20.05 15.76 27.98
CA ILE A 390 19.39 15.85 26.68
C ILE A 390 19.81 17.17 26.05
N GLU A 391 20.36 17.11 24.84
CA GLU A 391 20.75 18.29 24.07
C GLU A 391 19.86 18.40 22.85
N VAL A 392 19.30 19.59 22.64
CA VAL A 392 18.52 19.91 21.45
C VAL A 392 19.30 20.95 20.66
N ILE A 393 19.65 20.61 19.43
CA ILE A 393 20.52 21.43 18.57
C ILE A 393 19.80 21.66 17.25
N PHE A 394 19.74 22.89 16.76
CA PHE A 394 19.15 23.21 15.46
C PHE A 394 20.17 23.81 14.49
N ASP A 395 19.96 23.52 13.21
CA ASP A 395 20.71 24.11 12.10
C ASP A 395 20.31 25.59 11.92
N TYR A 396 21.18 26.50 12.34
CA TYR A 396 20.95 27.94 12.15
C TYR A 396 21.40 28.40 10.76
N ASP A 397 22.65 28.14 10.39
CA ASP A 397 23.38 28.75 9.26
C ASP A 397 23.71 27.76 8.13
N GLY A 398 23.06 26.59 8.09
CA GLY A 398 23.35 25.53 7.12
C GLY A 398 24.46 24.57 7.57
N TYR A 399 24.83 24.62 8.85
CA TYR A 399 25.83 23.74 9.46
C TYR A 399 25.22 23.07 10.68
N LEU A 400 24.99 21.77 10.55
CA LEU A 400 24.80 20.88 11.69
C LEU A 400 26.15 20.26 12.05
N PRO A 401 26.58 20.31 13.33
CA PRO A 401 27.81 19.66 13.74
C PRO A 401 27.72 18.16 13.46
N ILE A 402 28.83 17.56 13.05
CA ILE A 402 28.94 16.10 12.97
C ILE A 402 29.06 15.59 14.40
N ILE A 403 28.05 14.86 14.87
CA ILE A 403 28.03 14.27 16.21
C ILE A 403 28.44 12.81 16.06
N ASN A 404 29.64 12.48 16.53
CA ASN A 404 30.08 11.11 16.71
C ASN A 404 29.70 10.70 18.14
N MET A 405 28.78 9.75 18.27
CA MET A 405 28.45 9.13 19.57
C MET A 405 29.27 7.88 19.80
#